data_AF-A0AAP6WLT2-F1
#
_entry.id   AF-A0AAP6WLT2-F1
#
_cell.length_a   1.000
_cell.length_b   1.000
_cell.length_c   1.000
_cell.angle_alpha   90.00
_cell.angle_beta   90.00
_cell.angle_gamma   90.00
#
_symmetry.space_group_name_H-M   'P 1'
#
loop_
_entity.id
_entity.type
_entity.pdbx_description
1 polymer ?
#
loop_
_entity_poly.entity_id
_entity_poly.type
_entity_poly.pdbx_seq_one_letter_code
_entity_poly.pdbx_strand_id
1 'polypeptide(L)'
;MKKGLIIFLSIILISSIYWECVYKPNKIEKQKVSKQIPESKVKDKHIKILECNKTYEEMTPSERTTAVEITENYWNELNKEQQEKYLERKKFILKTKDEAVEKWKRAVDEEKDNSEKVEYEKENINDPKKHTDISSLKFGELINATINGDTLIIKAKISPSYSNTATINQNGYNIEDIILNQGGDTFNEIQYWAVSDMTDGSESKVISFTLKKKQIDLVKNNKLFGRDIVSQASDVWILPSLKK
;
A
#
# COMPACT_ATOMS: atom_id res chain seq x y z
N MET A 1 10.98 85.93 -5.55
CA MET A 1 10.83 85.32 -4.20
C MET A 1 9.97 84.06 -4.32
N LYS A 2 10.48 82.95 -3.75
CA LYS A 2 9.84 81.70 -3.26
C LYS A 2 8.45 81.33 -3.82
N LYS A 3 8.38 80.29 -4.66
CA LYS A 3 8.05 78.87 -4.33
C LYS A 3 6.63 78.66 -3.79
N GLY A 4 5.83 77.89 -4.53
CA GLY A 4 4.56 77.32 -4.09
C GLY A 4 4.05 76.30 -5.11
N LEU A 5 4.36 75.03 -4.86
CA LEU A 5 3.98 73.81 -5.57
C LEU A 5 2.51 73.46 -5.33
N ILE A 6 1.79 72.90 -6.32
CA ILE A 6 0.83 71.79 -6.16
C ILE A 6 0.56 71.18 -7.55
N ILE A 7 0.69 69.85 -7.59
CA ILE A 7 0.57 68.94 -8.74
C ILE A 7 -0.88 68.48 -8.84
N PHE A 8 -1.44 68.32 -10.05
CA PHE A 8 -2.40 67.24 -10.33
C PHE A 8 -2.28 66.74 -11.78
N LEU A 9 -2.35 65.43 -11.89
CA LEU A 9 -2.13 64.60 -13.07
C LEU A 9 -3.03 64.96 -14.25
N SER A 10 -2.51 64.85 -15.46
CA SER A 10 -3.30 64.62 -16.67
C SER A 10 -2.51 63.74 -17.62
N ILE A 11 -2.98 62.50 -17.75
CA ILE A 11 -2.53 61.49 -18.71
C ILE A 11 -3.07 61.89 -20.08
N ILE A 12 -2.18 62.09 -21.06
CA ILE A 12 -2.56 62.14 -22.48
C ILE A 12 -1.72 61.12 -23.24
N LEU A 13 -2.46 60.25 -23.94
CA LEU A 13 -2.05 59.21 -24.86
C LEU A 13 -1.04 59.68 -25.90
N ILE A 14 0.03 58.90 -26.08
CA ILE A 14 0.68 58.76 -27.39
C ILE A 14 0.74 57.27 -27.72
N SER A 15 0.05 56.95 -28.80
CA SER A 15 0.00 55.69 -29.51
C SER A 15 1.37 55.29 -30.07
N SER A 16 1.70 54.00 -29.98
CA SER A 16 2.51 53.31 -30.98
C SER A 16 2.21 51.81 -30.94
N ILE A 17 1.58 51.39 -32.02
CA ILE A 17 1.40 50.01 -32.47
C ILE A 17 2.79 49.40 -32.67
N TYR A 18 3.14 48.32 -31.98
CA TYR A 18 4.08 47.32 -32.49
C TYR A 18 3.79 45.94 -31.84
N TRP A 19 3.43 45.01 -32.71
CA TRP A 19 3.80 43.59 -32.72
C TRP A 19 3.26 42.64 -31.63
N GLU A 20 2.32 41.80 -32.06
CA GLU A 20 1.97 40.53 -31.41
C GLU A 20 3.18 39.58 -31.40
N CYS A 21 3.64 39.19 -30.22
CA CYS A 21 4.23 37.86 -29.96
C CYS A 21 4.27 37.63 -28.44
N VAL A 22 3.13 37.20 -27.89
CA VAL A 22 3.07 36.73 -26.49
C VAL A 22 3.71 35.35 -26.40
N TYR A 23 4.90 35.41 -25.84
CA TYR A 23 5.65 34.40 -25.10
C TYR A 23 4.79 33.31 -24.43
N LYS A 24 4.88 32.06 -24.91
CA LYS A 24 4.51 30.85 -24.16
C LYS A 24 5.76 30.35 -23.42
N PRO A 25 5.77 30.26 -22.08
CA PRO A 25 6.80 29.47 -21.40
C PRO A 25 6.51 27.97 -21.59
N ASN A 26 7.43 27.30 -22.30
CA ASN A 26 7.49 25.85 -22.43
C ASN A 26 7.55 25.19 -21.04
N LYS A 27 6.50 24.44 -20.69
CA LYS A 27 6.56 23.47 -19.60
C LYS A 27 7.15 22.18 -20.18
N ILE A 28 8.41 21.93 -19.84
CA ILE A 28 9.12 20.71 -20.18
C ILE A 28 8.38 19.52 -19.58
N GLU A 29 7.92 18.66 -20.47
CA GLU A 29 7.22 17.41 -20.22
C GLU A 29 8.20 16.42 -19.56
N LYS A 30 8.03 16.17 -18.25
CA LYS A 30 8.60 14.97 -17.63
C LYS A 30 7.72 13.80 -18.05
N GLN A 31 8.11 13.10 -19.11
CA GLN A 31 7.59 11.77 -19.42
C GLN A 31 7.89 10.84 -18.24
N LYS A 32 6.92 10.71 -17.34
CA LYS A 32 6.83 9.59 -16.41
C LYS A 32 6.04 8.52 -17.16
N VAL A 33 6.75 7.61 -17.83
CA VAL A 33 6.15 6.38 -18.35
C VAL A 33 5.82 5.50 -17.14
N SER A 34 4.75 5.87 -16.44
CA SER A 34 4.02 4.99 -15.55
C SER A 34 3.11 4.16 -16.44
N LYS A 35 3.22 2.84 -16.39
CA LYS A 35 2.15 1.96 -16.87
C LYS A 35 0.91 2.21 -16.00
N GLN A 36 0.17 3.27 -16.32
CA GLN A 36 -1.09 3.60 -15.67
C GLN A 36 -2.11 2.56 -16.11
N ILE A 37 -2.50 1.70 -15.17
CA ILE A 37 -3.80 1.03 -15.28
C ILE A 37 -4.83 2.17 -15.37
N PRO A 38 -5.72 2.19 -16.39
CA PRO A 38 -6.67 3.27 -16.57
C PRO A 38 -7.47 3.51 -15.29
N GLU A 39 -7.53 4.74 -14.80
CA GLU A 39 -8.30 5.12 -13.59
C GLU A 39 -9.76 4.63 -13.67
N SER A 40 -10.32 4.51 -14.88
CA SER A 40 -11.64 3.93 -15.12
C SER A 40 -11.73 2.47 -14.66
N LYS A 41 -10.74 1.63 -15.00
CA LYS A 41 -10.69 0.22 -14.57
C LYS A 41 -10.55 0.08 -13.05
N VAL A 42 -9.82 1.01 -12.42
CA VAL A 42 -9.62 1.04 -10.97
C VAL A 42 -10.92 1.45 -10.27
N LYS A 43 -11.65 2.45 -10.76
CA LYS A 43 -12.96 2.84 -10.21
C LYS A 43 -14.00 1.72 -10.37
N ASP A 44 -14.00 1.04 -11.52
CA ASP A 44 -14.92 -0.07 -11.79
C ASP A 44 -14.76 -1.23 -10.80
N LYS A 45 -13.53 -1.61 -10.40
CA LYS A 45 -13.35 -2.69 -9.42
C LYS A 45 -13.91 -2.35 -8.05
N HIS A 46 -13.78 -1.09 -7.61
CA HIS A 46 -14.26 -0.67 -6.29
C HIS A 46 -15.79 -0.65 -6.23
N ILE A 47 -16.43 -0.14 -7.29
CA ILE A 47 -17.89 -0.13 -7.39
C ILE A 47 -18.44 -1.56 -7.44
N LYS A 48 -17.79 -2.50 -8.14
CA LYS A 48 -18.21 -3.91 -8.14
C LYS A 48 -18.24 -4.55 -6.75
N ILE A 49 -17.30 -4.21 -5.86
CA ILE A 49 -17.31 -4.70 -4.47
C ILE A 49 -18.44 -4.05 -3.66
N LEU A 50 -18.73 -2.78 -3.90
CA LEU A 50 -19.86 -2.07 -3.29
C LEU A 50 -21.23 -2.57 -3.79
N GLU A 51 -21.29 -3.20 -4.96
CA GLU A 51 -22.51 -3.77 -5.53
C GLU A 51 -22.67 -5.28 -5.27
N CYS A 52 -21.61 -5.97 -4.84
CA CYS A 52 -21.71 -7.39 -4.51
C CYS A 52 -22.37 -7.59 -3.13
N ASN A 53 -22.94 -8.77 -2.89
CA ASN A 53 -23.58 -9.11 -1.60
C ASN A 53 -22.75 -10.08 -0.73
N LYS A 54 -21.53 -10.43 -1.17
CA LYS A 54 -20.65 -11.35 -0.44
C LYS A 54 -20.30 -10.81 0.95
N THR A 55 -20.21 -11.67 1.94
CA THR A 55 -19.51 -11.38 3.21
C THR A 55 -18.00 -11.26 2.96
N TYR A 56 -17.27 -10.68 3.92
CA TYR A 56 -15.81 -10.59 3.83
C TYR A 56 -15.14 -11.98 3.72
N GLU A 57 -15.71 -13.02 4.35
CA GLU A 57 -15.20 -14.39 4.28
C GLU A 57 -15.40 -15.02 2.89
N GLU A 58 -16.52 -14.75 2.22
CA GLU A 58 -16.82 -15.26 0.87
C GLU A 58 -16.08 -14.54 -0.26
N MET A 59 -15.49 -13.37 0.02
CA MET A 59 -14.67 -12.64 -0.95
C MET A 59 -13.36 -13.37 -1.21
N THR A 60 -12.94 -13.37 -2.47
CA THR A 60 -11.58 -13.75 -2.87
C THR A 60 -10.55 -12.78 -2.26
N PRO A 61 -9.25 -13.13 -2.22
CA PRO A 61 -8.24 -12.30 -1.59
C PRO A 61 -8.15 -10.90 -2.22
N SER A 62 -8.14 -10.84 -3.55
CA SER A 62 -8.16 -9.58 -4.31
C SER A 62 -9.42 -8.73 -4.05
N GLU A 63 -10.59 -9.38 -3.90
CA GLU A 63 -11.82 -8.71 -3.52
C GLU A 63 -11.76 -8.15 -2.08
N ARG A 64 -11.18 -8.90 -1.12
CA ARG A 64 -10.97 -8.44 0.26
C ARG A 64 -10.00 -7.27 0.32
N THR A 65 -8.89 -7.33 -0.42
CA THR A 65 -7.95 -6.22 -0.56
C THR A 65 -8.64 -4.98 -1.10
N THR A 66 -9.45 -5.13 -2.15
CA THR A 66 -10.24 -4.03 -2.72
C THR A 66 -11.29 -3.52 -1.72
N ALA A 67 -11.91 -4.39 -0.93
CA ALA A 67 -12.84 -4.02 0.13
C ALA A 67 -12.17 -3.18 1.22
N VAL A 68 -10.93 -3.52 1.60
CA VAL A 68 -10.13 -2.73 2.54
C VAL A 68 -9.79 -1.36 1.94
N GLU A 69 -9.30 -1.32 0.70
CA GLU A 69 -9.04 -0.08 -0.05
C GLU A 69 -10.27 0.84 -0.08
N ILE A 70 -11.48 0.29 -0.27
CA ILE A 70 -12.75 1.02 -0.19
C ILE A 70 -12.96 1.61 1.18
N THR A 71 -12.89 0.78 2.23
CA THR A 71 -13.23 1.22 3.58
C THR A 71 -12.26 2.26 4.14
N GLU A 72 -11.01 2.26 3.69
CA GLU A 72 -9.92 3.08 4.23
C GLU A 72 -9.59 4.30 3.36
N ASN A 73 -9.45 4.12 2.03
CA ASN A 73 -8.92 5.14 1.13
C ASN A 73 -9.99 5.70 0.19
N TYR A 74 -10.61 4.82 -0.59
CA TYR A 74 -11.46 5.20 -1.72
C TYR A 74 -12.82 5.74 -1.30
N TRP A 75 -13.28 5.49 -0.07
CA TRP A 75 -14.55 6.02 0.43
C TRP A 75 -14.64 7.55 0.31
N ASN A 76 -13.55 8.26 0.59
CA ASN A 76 -13.52 9.73 0.54
C ASN A 76 -13.41 10.27 -0.89
N GLU A 77 -13.08 9.42 -1.86
CA GLU A 77 -13.07 9.77 -3.29
C GLU A 77 -14.45 9.65 -3.93
N LEU A 78 -15.39 8.95 -3.29
CA LEU A 78 -16.79 8.86 -3.71
C LEU A 78 -17.50 10.20 -3.51
N ASN A 79 -18.40 10.53 -4.43
CA ASN A 79 -19.30 11.66 -4.23
C ASN A 79 -20.33 11.35 -3.12
N LYS A 80 -21.01 12.39 -2.61
CA LYS A 80 -21.96 12.24 -1.49
C LYS A 80 -23.09 11.25 -1.79
N GLU A 81 -23.63 11.26 -3.00
CA GLU A 81 -24.70 10.36 -3.43
C GLU A 81 -24.25 8.89 -3.40
N GLN A 82 -23.03 8.61 -3.88
CA GLN A 82 -22.44 7.28 -3.82
C GLN A 82 -22.16 6.84 -2.38
N GLN A 83 -21.65 7.75 -1.54
CA GLN A 83 -21.43 7.46 -0.12
C GLN A 83 -22.73 7.10 0.59
N GLU A 84 -23.80 7.86 0.36
CA GLU A 84 -25.12 7.56 0.92
C GLU A 84 -25.67 6.22 0.41
N LYS A 85 -25.60 5.99 -0.91
CA LYS A 85 -26.07 4.74 -1.55
C LYS A 85 -25.40 3.49 -0.97
N TYR A 86 -24.09 3.54 -0.73
CA TYR A 86 -23.30 2.38 -0.32
C TYR A 86 -22.93 2.36 1.17
N LEU A 87 -23.50 3.26 1.98
CA LEU A 87 -23.15 3.38 3.41
C LEU A 87 -23.42 2.08 4.18
N GLU A 88 -24.59 1.49 4.00
CA GLU A 88 -24.97 0.25 4.67
C GLU A 88 -24.12 -0.93 4.18
N ARG A 89 -23.75 -0.93 2.89
CA ARG A 89 -22.82 -1.93 2.37
C ARG A 89 -21.44 -1.81 3.01
N LYS A 90 -20.91 -0.59 3.15
CA LYS A 90 -19.64 -0.35 3.84
C LYS A 90 -19.68 -0.86 5.28
N LYS A 91 -20.75 -0.56 6.03
CA LYS A 91 -20.95 -1.05 7.40
C LYS A 91 -20.98 -2.58 7.45
N PHE A 92 -21.70 -3.22 6.50
CA PHE A 92 -21.76 -4.67 6.40
C PHE A 92 -20.39 -5.31 6.12
N ILE A 93 -19.61 -4.73 5.21
CA ILE A 93 -18.24 -5.19 4.92
C ILE A 93 -17.39 -5.10 6.18
N LEU A 94 -17.42 -3.97 6.90
CA LEU A 94 -16.66 -3.80 8.15
C LEU A 94 -17.08 -4.82 9.22
N LYS A 95 -18.39 -5.01 9.42
CA LYS A 95 -18.92 -5.98 10.39
C LYS A 95 -18.45 -7.41 10.07
N THR A 96 -18.68 -7.88 8.84
CA THR A 96 -18.34 -9.25 8.45
C THR A 96 -16.83 -9.49 8.40
N LYS A 97 -16.04 -8.44 8.14
CA LYS A 97 -14.58 -8.44 8.25
C LYS A 97 -14.13 -8.66 9.69
N ASP A 98 -14.71 -7.94 10.65
CA ASP A 98 -14.36 -8.07 12.06
C ASP A 98 -14.78 -9.45 12.60
N GLU A 99 -15.97 -9.94 12.23
CA GLU A 99 -16.43 -11.30 12.55
C GLU A 99 -15.48 -12.37 11.99
N ALA A 100 -15.05 -12.23 10.73
CA ALA A 100 -14.10 -13.15 10.11
C ALA A 100 -12.75 -13.13 10.82
N VAL A 101 -12.23 -11.95 11.16
CA VAL A 101 -10.96 -11.81 11.90
C VAL A 101 -11.03 -12.45 13.29
N GLU A 102 -12.12 -12.24 14.04
CA GLU A 102 -12.27 -12.87 15.36
C GLU A 102 -12.41 -14.39 15.26
N LYS A 103 -13.08 -14.90 14.22
CA LYS A 103 -13.12 -16.34 13.93
C LYS A 103 -11.73 -16.89 13.64
N TRP A 104 -10.92 -16.19 12.84
CA TRP A 104 -9.58 -16.63 12.48
C TRP A 104 -8.60 -16.56 13.66
N LYS A 105 -8.69 -15.54 14.51
CA LYS A 105 -7.91 -15.46 15.76
C LYS A 105 -8.19 -16.67 16.66
N ARG A 106 -9.46 -17.01 16.88
CA ARG A 106 -9.85 -18.18 17.68
C ARG A 106 -9.33 -19.50 17.10
N ALA A 107 -9.40 -19.68 15.79
CA ALA A 107 -8.85 -20.86 15.14
C ALA A 107 -7.31 -20.99 15.32
N VAL A 108 -6.61 -19.85 15.34
CA VAL A 108 -5.15 -19.82 15.59
C VAL A 108 -4.82 -20.16 17.04
N ASP A 109 -5.63 -19.71 18.00
CA ASP A 109 -5.45 -20.02 19.43
C ASP A 109 -5.77 -21.50 19.73
N GLU A 110 -6.81 -22.07 19.09
CA GLU A 110 -7.16 -23.49 19.19
C GLU A 110 -6.10 -24.42 18.55
N GLU A 111 -5.47 -24.03 17.44
CA GLU A 111 -4.34 -24.77 16.86
C GLU A 111 -3.05 -24.65 17.70
N LYS A 112 -2.94 -23.62 18.56
CA LYS A 112 -1.78 -23.43 19.44
C LYS A 112 -1.76 -24.43 20.60
N ASP A 113 -2.93 -24.77 21.15
CA ASP A 113 -3.08 -25.75 22.23
C ASP A 113 -2.85 -27.20 21.76
N ASN A 114 -2.98 -27.48 20.46
CA ASN A 114 -2.81 -28.84 19.90
C ASN A 114 -1.40 -29.08 19.29
N SER A 115 -0.48 -28.10 19.39
CA SER A 115 0.79 -28.09 18.65
C SER A 115 1.98 -28.78 19.34
N GLU A 116 1.77 -29.59 20.39
CA GLU A 116 2.85 -30.39 20.99
C GLU A 116 3.07 -31.76 20.31
N LYS A 117 2.32 -32.09 19.25
CA LYS A 117 2.57 -33.29 18.42
C LYS A 117 2.24 -33.08 16.95
N VAL A 118 3.16 -32.55 16.16
CA VAL A 118 3.24 -32.90 14.74
C VAL A 118 4.71 -33.05 14.34
N GLU A 119 5.06 -34.28 14.01
CA GLU A 119 6.32 -34.68 13.38
C GLU A 119 6.29 -34.23 11.91
N TYR A 120 7.32 -33.50 11.48
CA TYR A 120 7.41 -32.94 10.14
C TYR A 120 7.99 -33.97 9.16
N GLU A 121 7.23 -34.34 8.13
CA GLU A 121 7.80 -35.00 6.95
C GLU A 121 8.68 -33.99 6.19
N LYS A 122 9.97 -34.33 6.08
CA LYS A 122 10.93 -33.60 5.26
C LYS A 122 10.68 -33.93 3.79
N GLU A 123 10.10 -33.00 3.04
CA GLU A 123 10.19 -33.06 1.58
C GLU A 123 11.60 -32.72 1.07
N ASN A 124 11.96 -33.43 0.02
CA ASN A 124 13.32 -33.66 -0.46
C ASN A 124 13.88 -32.42 -1.19
N ILE A 125 14.99 -31.88 -0.69
CA ILE A 125 15.70 -30.72 -1.23
C ILE A 125 16.48 -31.17 -2.47
N ASN A 126 15.86 -31.15 -3.65
CA ASN A 126 16.55 -31.15 -4.96
C ASN A 126 15.53 -30.84 -6.08
N ASP A 127 15.09 -29.58 -6.21
CA ASP A 127 14.43 -29.10 -7.43
C ASP A 127 15.13 -27.83 -7.95
N PRO A 128 15.84 -27.89 -9.09
CA PRO A 128 16.58 -26.77 -9.64
C PRO A 128 15.66 -25.87 -10.50
N LYS A 129 14.86 -25.01 -9.86
CA LYS A 129 14.51 -23.61 -10.24
C LYS A 129 13.24 -23.13 -9.52
N LYS A 130 13.40 -22.60 -8.29
CA LYS A 130 12.48 -21.56 -7.78
C LYS A 130 12.79 -20.25 -8.53
N HIS A 131 12.29 -20.11 -9.75
CA HIS A 131 12.30 -18.80 -10.41
C HIS A 131 11.14 -17.98 -9.86
N THR A 132 11.38 -17.38 -8.70
CA THR A 132 10.46 -16.41 -8.10
C THR A 132 10.94 -15.02 -8.50
N ASP A 133 10.38 -14.48 -9.58
CA ASP A 133 10.75 -13.14 -10.07
C ASP A 133 9.93 -12.07 -9.33
N ILE A 134 10.37 -11.71 -8.12
CA ILE A 134 9.81 -10.57 -7.39
C ILE A 134 10.13 -9.30 -8.18
N SER A 135 9.12 -8.76 -8.86
CA SER A 135 9.31 -7.73 -9.88
C SER A 135 8.88 -6.34 -9.44
N SER A 136 8.00 -6.25 -8.44
CA SER A 136 7.49 -4.97 -7.94
C SER A 136 6.89 -5.07 -6.55
N LEU A 137 6.69 -3.91 -5.91
CA LEU A 137 5.93 -3.77 -4.68
C LEU A 137 4.61 -3.07 -4.97
N LYS A 138 3.58 -3.41 -4.19
CA LYS A 138 2.28 -2.73 -4.26
C LYS A 138 2.38 -1.27 -3.82
N PHE A 139 3.24 -0.99 -2.85
CA PHE A 139 3.50 0.34 -2.29
C PHE A 139 5.01 0.58 -2.20
N GLY A 140 5.44 1.75 -2.70
CA GLY A 140 6.86 2.13 -2.72
C GLY A 140 7.61 1.55 -3.91
N GLU A 141 8.94 1.44 -3.76
CA GLU A 141 9.88 0.97 -4.77
C GLU A 141 10.65 -0.25 -4.25
N LEU A 142 10.73 -1.30 -5.07
CA LEU A 142 11.59 -2.44 -4.81
C LEU A 142 13.05 -2.04 -5.05
N ILE A 143 13.85 -1.96 -4.00
CA ILE A 143 15.30 -1.70 -4.14
C ILE A 143 16.01 -2.99 -4.52
N ASN A 144 15.70 -4.09 -3.82
CA ASN A 144 16.35 -5.38 -4.03
C ASN A 144 15.45 -6.52 -3.52
N ALA A 145 15.42 -7.62 -4.24
CA ALA A 145 14.96 -8.93 -3.76
C ALA A 145 16.11 -9.94 -3.95
N THR A 146 16.59 -10.51 -2.85
CA THR A 146 17.68 -11.50 -2.85
C THR A 146 17.17 -12.80 -2.27
N ILE A 147 17.53 -13.92 -2.91
CA ILE A 147 17.24 -15.27 -2.42
C ILE A 147 18.50 -15.83 -1.77
N ASN A 148 18.38 -16.28 -0.52
CA ASN A 148 19.44 -16.98 0.20
C ASN A 148 18.89 -18.32 0.72
N GLY A 149 19.09 -19.39 -0.03
CA GLY A 149 18.47 -20.68 0.26
C GLY A 149 16.94 -20.57 0.21
N ASP A 150 16.28 -20.93 1.30
CA ASP A 150 14.82 -20.81 1.46
C ASP A 150 14.36 -19.49 2.08
N THR A 151 15.24 -18.49 2.16
CA THR A 151 14.93 -17.15 2.66
C THR A 151 14.86 -16.14 1.52
N LEU A 152 13.75 -15.42 1.42
CA LEU A 152 13.59 -14.25 0.56
C LEU A 152 13.87 -12.98 1.37
N ILE A 153 14.81 -12.16 0.91
CA ILE A 153 15.18 -10.89 1.55
C ILE A 153 14.75 -9.74 0.64
N ILE A 154 13.86 -8.89 1.14
CA ILE A 154 13.30 -7.75 0.40
C ILE A 154 13.76 -6.45 1.03
N LYS A 155 14.30 -5.56 0.19
CA LYS A 155 14.59 -4.16 0.53
C LYS A 155 13.68 -3.25 -0.27
N ALA A 156 12.98 -2.37 0.43
CA ALA A 156 12.01 -1.45 -0.13
C ALA A 156 12.35 0.00 0.22
N LYS A 157 12.04 0.92 -0.71
CA LYS A 157 11.94 2.35 -0.41
C LYS A 157 10.47 2.71 -0.32
N ILE A 158 10.07 3.35 0.77
CA ILE A 158 8.67 3.72 1.00
C ILE A 158 8.53 5.21 1.27
N SER A 159 7.30 5.70 1.14
CA SER A 159 6.93 7.05 1.55
C SER A 159 5.87 7.00 2.66
N PRO A 160 5.77 8.04 3.50
CA PRO A 160 4.67 8.16 4.46
C PRO A 160 3.31 8.11 3.75
N SER A 161 2.35 7.48 4.41
CA SER A 161 0.93 7.48 4.01
C SER A 161 0.13 8.46 4.87
N TYR A 162 -1.20 8.47 4.72
CA TYR A 162 -2.11 9.41 5.41
C TYR A 162 -2.12 9.25 6.95
N SER A 163 -1.55 8.16 7.48
CA SER A 163 -1.37 7.95 8.92
C SER A 163 -0.15 7.07 9.18
N ASN A 164 0.32 7.07 10.43
CA ASN A 164 1.37 6.17 10.91
C ASN A 164 0.99 4.70 10.70
N THR A 165 -0.23 4.32 11.10
CA THR A 165 -0.77 2.96 10.92
C THR A 165 -0.83 2.57 9.45
N ALA A 166 -1.29 3.46 8.56
CA ALA A 166 -1.29 3.20 7.13
C ALA A 166 0.13 3.02 6.57
N THR A 167 1.08 3.84 7.05
CA THR A 167 2.51 3.73 6.69
C THR A 167 3.11 2.41 7.14
N ILE A 168 2.64 1.83 8.25
CA ILE A 168 3.04 0.48 8.68
C ILE A 168 2.37 -0.57 7.79
N ASN A 169 1.04 -0.52 7.66
CA ASN A 169 0.23 -1.53 6.98
C ASN A 169 0.60 -1.71 5.50
N GLN A 170 1.01 -0.64 4.79
CA GLN A 170 1.47 -0.74 3.40
C GLN A 170 2.60 -1.75 3.20
N ASN A 171 3.47 -1.93 4.20
CA ASN A 171 4.55 -2.91 4.16
C ASN A 171 4.05 -4.34 4.31
N GLY A 172 3.01 -4.53 5.11
CA GLY A 172 2.35 -5.83 5.19
C GLY A 172 1.60 -6.16 3.90
N TYR A 173 0.91 -5.19 3.27
CA TYR A 173 0.29 -5.41 1.95
C TYR A 173 1.29 -5.76 0.85
N ASN A 174 2.51 -5.21 0.90
CA ASN A 174 3.58 -5.61 -0.01
C ASN A 174 3.91 -7.10 0.14
N ILE A 175 4.03 -7.59 1.37
CA ILE A 175 4.33 -9.01 1.63
C ILE A 175 3.15 -9.91 1.27
N GLU A 176 1.93 -9.49 1.56
CA GLU A 176 0.71 -10.19 1.13
C GLU A 176 0.68 -10.38 -0.39
N ASP A 177 0.95 -9.32 -1.17
CA ASP A 177 1.01 -9.40 -2.62
C ASP A 177 2.12 -10.35 -3.11
N ILE A 178 3.30 -10.28 -2.50
CA ILE A 178 4.43 -11.16 -2.83
C ILE A 178 4.07 -12.63 -2.63
N ILE A 179 3.44 -12.96 -1.50
CA ILE A 179 3.05 -14.34 -1.16
C ILE A 179 1.92 -14.83 -2.07
N LEU A 180 0.91 -14.00 -2.33
CA LEU A 180 -0.27 -14.42 -3.08
C LEU A 180 -0.03 -14.44 -4.59
N ASN A 181 0.73 -13.48 -5.11
CA ASN A 181 0.78 -13.19 -6.54
C ASN A 181 2.16 -13.33 -7.17
N GLN A 182 3.24 -13.32 -6.38
CA GLN A 182 4.61 -13.33 -6.91
C GLN A 182 5.44 -14.54 -6.50
N GLY A 183 4.83 -15.59 -5.91
CA GLY A 183 5.51 -16.84 -5.55
C GLY A 183 6.30 -16.80 -4.23
N GLY A 184 6.02 -15.81 -3.37
CA GLY A 184 6.63 -15.70 -2.05
C GLY A 184 6.29 -16.84 -1.09
N ASP A 185 5.21 -17.59 -1.36
CA ASP A 185 4.78 -18.76 -0.58
C ASP A 185 5.74 -19.95 -0.65
N THR A 186 6.61 -19.96 -1.66
CA THR A 186 7.62 -21.00 -1.86
C THR A 186 8.75 -20.94 -0.83
N PHE A 187 8.92 -19.83 -0.11
CA PHE A 187 9.99 -19.65 0.89
C PHE A 187 9.57 -20.11 2.28
N ASN A 188 10.56 -20.47 3.10
CA ASN A 188 10.37 -20.78 4.52
C ASN A 188 10.51 -19.54 5.40
N GLU A 189 11.10 -18.48 4.85
CA GLU A 189 11.29 -17.23 5.54
C GLU A 189 11.26 -16.04 4.56
N ILE A 190 10.61 -14.95 4.97
CA ILE A 190 10.66 -13.68 4.27
C ILE A 190 11.16 -12.61 5.24
N GLN A 191 12.28 -11.98 4.93
CA GLN A 191 12.81 -10.84 5.65
C GLN A 191 12.50 -9.57 4.87
N TYR A 192 11.88 -8.59 5.52
CA TYR A 192 11.50 -7.34 4.90
C TYR A 192 12.16 -6.16 5.60
N TRP A 193 12.72 -5.24 4.81
CA TRP A 193 13.34 -4.01 5.28
C TRP A 193 12.88 -2.84 4.43
N ALA A 194 12.29 -1.82 5.04
CA ALA A 194 11.93 -0.59 4.36
C ALA A 194 12.70 0.62 4.90
N VAL A 195 13.11 1.49 3.98
CA VAL A 195 13.76 2.78 4.22
C VAL A 195 12.94 3.92 3.63
N SER A 196 13.17 5.14 4.13
CA SER A 196 12.61 6.38 3.57
C SER A 196 13.65 7.47 3.63
N ASP A 197 13.54 8.41 2.70
CA ASP A 197 14.23 9.70 2.80
C ASP A 197 13.66 10.49 3.98
N MET A 198 14.56 11.01 4.81
CA MET A 198 14.27 11.85 5.95
C MET A 198 14.34 13.33 5.55
N THR A 199 13.81 14.20 6.41
CA THR A 199 13.79 15.65 6.14
C THR A 199 15.17 16.28 6.05
N ASP A 200 16.18 15.66 6.64
CA ASP A 200 17.59 16.07 6.55
C ASP A 200 18.31 15.54 5.30
N GLY A 201 17.59 14.84 4.42
CA GLY A 201 18.13 14.23 3.21
C GLY A 201 18.84 12.89 3.44
N SER A 202 18.92 12.40 4.68
CA SER A 202 19.43 11.06 4.97
C SER A 202 18.40 9.99 4.61
N GLU A 203 18.87 8.79 4.29
CA GLU A 203 18.00 7.61 4.21
C GLU A 203 18.03 6.87 5.54
N SER A 204 16.86 6.51 6.07
CA SER A 204 16.77 5.83 7.36
C SER A 204 15.77 4.69 7.34
N LYS A 205 16.05 3.64 8.13
CA LYS A 205 15.15 2.51 8.31
C LYS A 205 13.83 3.00 8.91
N VAL A 206 12.72 2.57 8.31
CA VAL A 206 11.37 2.88 8.77
C VAL A 206 10.74 1.68 9.46
N ILE A 207 10.91 0.49 8.90
CA ILE A 207 10.34 -0.73 9.43
C ILE A 207 11.12 -1.96 8.93
N SER A 208 11.27 -2.97 9.78
CA SER A 208 11.75 -4.29 9.39
C SER A 208 11.01 -5.36 10.17
N PHE A 209 10.82 -6.53 9.57
CA PHE A 209 10.20 -7.69 10.21
C PHE A 209 10.50 -8.97 9.42
N THR A 210 10.26 -10.11 10.05
CA THR A 210 10.47 -11.44 9.49
C THR A 210 9.19 -12.27 9.57
N LEU A 211 8.81 -12.90 8.46
CA LEU A 211 7.79 -13.95 8.45
C LEU A 211 8.48 -15.31 8.38
N LYS A 212 8.05 -16.24 9.23
CA LYS A 212 8.41 -17.66 9.14
C LYS A 212 7.35 -18.41 8.32
N LYS A 213 7.66 -19.65 7.96
CA LYS A 213 6.80 -20.52 7.15
C LYS A 213 5.33 -20.54 7.62
N LYS A 214 5.10 -20.63 8.94
CA LYS A 214 3.76 -20.55 9.53
C LYS A 214 3.01 -19.28 9.11
N GLN A 215 3.60 -18.09 9.24
CA GLN A 215 2.93 -16.85 8.83
C GLN A 215 2.73 -16.80 7.30
N ILE A 216 3.72 -17.25 6.53
CA ILE A 216 3.64 -17.28 5.07
C ILE A 216 2.45 -18.15 4.62
N ASP A 217 2.31 -19.34 5.20
CA ASP A 217 1.22 -20.25 4.90
C ASP A 217 -0.13 -19.69 5.37
N LEU A 218 -0.18 -18.97 6.50
CA LEU A 218 -1.40 -18.27 6.92
C LEU A 218 -1.80 -17.18 5.93
N VAL A 219 -0.85 -16.44 5.35
CA VAL A 219 -1.14 -15.45 4.30
C VAL A 219 -1.61 -16.16 3.03
N LYS A 220 -0.89 -17.21 2.58
CA LYS A 220 -1.26 -17.97 1.38
C LYS A 220 -2.65 -18.57 1.46
N ASN A 221 -3.03 -19.05 2.63
CA ASN A 221 -4.35 -19.62 2.92
C ASN A 221 -5.41 -18.57 3.30
N ASN A 222 -5.10 -17.27 3.16
CA ASN A 222 -6.02 -16.16 3.42
C ASN A 222 -6.58 -16.14 4.85
N LYS A 223 -5.73 -16.48 5.83
CA LYS A 223 -5.99 -16.43 7.27
C LYS A 223 -5.24 -15.28 7.96
N LEU A 224 -4.20 -14.73 7.33
CA LEU A 224 -3.47 -13.55 7.79
C LEU A 224 -3.42 -12.49 6.67
N PHE A 225 -3.82 -11.26 6.96
CA PHE A 225 -3.96 -10.18 5.96
C PHE A 225 -2.90 -9.11 6.13
N GLY A 226 -2.61 -8.39 5.06
CA GLY A 226 -1.53 -7.39 5.02
C GLY A 226 -1.52 -6.41 6.19
N ARG A 227 -2.67 -5.92 6.65
CA ARG A 227 -2.76 -5.01 7.81
C ARG A 227 -2.30 -5.63 9.14
N ASP A 228 -2.42 -6.95 9.26
CA ASP A 228 -2.16 -7.72 10.47
C ASP A 228 -0.81 -8.46 10.39
N ILE A 229 -0.15 -8.46 9.22
CA ILE A 229 1.13 -9.16 9.02
C ILE A 229 2.21 -8.64 9.98
N VAL A 230 2.36 -7.31 10.10
CA VAL A 230 3.43 -6.72 10.91
C VAL A 230 3.26 -7.06 12.39
N SER A 231 2.03 -7.14 12.91
CA SER A 231 1.77 -7.46 14.32
C SER A 231 1.98 -8.95 14.65
N GLN A 232 1.94 -9.83 13.65
CA GLN A 232 2.12 -11.28 13.76
C GLN A 232 3.52 -11.77 13.36
N ALA A 233 4.38 -10.85 12.88
CA ALA A 233 5.74 -11.14 12.45
C ALA A 233 6.72 -11.22 13.64
N SER A 234 7.90 -11.81 13.39
CA SER A 234 9.03 -11.78 14.32
C SER A 234 10.01 -10.66 13.97
N ASP A 235 10.93 -10.35 14.90
CA ASP A 235 12.03 -9.40 14.69
C ASP A 235 11.56 -8.00 14.23
N VAL A 236 10.38 -7.61 14.71
CA VAL A 236 9.71 -6.38 14.31
C VAL A 236 10.44 -5.18 14.90
N TRP A 237 10.93 -4.33 14.01
CA TRP A 237 11.40 -2.99 14.36
C TRP A 237 10.58 -1.98 13.57
N ILE A 238 10.06 -0.97 14.25
CA ILE A 238 9.30 0.14 13.66
C ILE A 238 9.90 1.43 14.17
N LEU A 239 10.14 2.39 13.27
CA LEU A 239 10.64 3.72 13.59
C LEU A 239 9.77 4.33 14.71
N PRO A 240 10.37 4.81 15.83
CA PRO A 240 9.60 5.23 17.01
C PRO A 240 8.54 6.31 16.74
N SER A 241 8.76 7.18 15.76
CA SER A 241 7.79 8.21 15.36
C SER A 241 6.49 7.65 14.79
N LEU A 242 6.50 6.43 14.25
CA LEU A 242 5.33 5.75 13.69
C LEU A 242 4.52 4.96 14.72
N LYS A 243 4.98 4.85 15.98
CA LYS A 243 4.26 4.14 17.04
C LYS A 243 3.26 5.03 17.81
N LYS A 244 3.11 6.27 17.36
CA LYS A 244 2.23 7.28 17.98
C LYS A 244 0.83 7.22 17.39
#